data_AF-A0A4C1UPX4-F1
#
_entry.id   AF-A0A4C1UPX4-F1
#
_cell.length_a   1.000
_cell.length_b   1.000
_cell.length_c   1.000
_cell.angle_alpha   90.00
_cell.angle_beta   90.00
_cell.angle_gamma   90.00
#
_symmetry.space_group_name_H-M   'P 1'
#
loop_
_entity.id
_entity.type
_entity.pdbx_description
1 polymer ?
#
loop_
_entity_poly.entity_id
_entity_poly.type
_entity_poly.pdbx_seq_one_letter_code
_entity_poly.pdbx_strand_id
1 'polypeptide(L)'
;MSRRDFMKKLHMQLAEPWLKIRLEVRSMPTHVKLKIKKSLGMSTDEGQGEGQNEGQPSSSNNTQPLEVPNKKRKICGLCSYKKRRMTKSLCSKCNTAICGEHKVDFCLRCA
;
A
#
# COMPACT_ATOMS: atom_id res chain seq x y z
N MET A 1 37.91 -2.48 6.89
CA MET A 1 36.70 -2.83 6.11
C MET A 1 36.91 -4.20 5.50
N SER A 2 35.99 -5.17 5.66
CA SER A 2 36.18 -6.50 5.07
C SER A 2 35.91 -6.49 3.56
N ARG A 3 36.44 -7.47 2.80
CA ARG A 3 36.09 -7.64 1.37
C ARG A 3 34.58 -7.74 1.16
N ARG A 4 33.86 -8.38 2.09
CA ARG A 4 32.40 -8.49 2.05
C ARG A 4 31.73 -7.11 2.14
N ASP A 5 32.19 -6.26 3.04
CA ASP A 5 31.62 -4.92 3.22
C ASP A 5 31.95 -4.00 2.04
N PHE A 6 33.15 -4.15 1.47
CA PHE A 6 33.53 -3.48 0.23
C PHE A 6 32.58 -3.83 -0.91
N MET A 7 32.31 -5.11 -1.12
CA MET A 7 31.41 -5.56 -2.18
C MET A 7 29.97 -5.07 -1.98
N LYS A 8 29.48 -5.00 -0.74
CA LYS A 8 28.16 -4.41 -0.44
C LYS A 8 28.11 -2.92 -0.79
N LYS A 9 29.16 -2.16 -0.44
CA LYS A 9 29.26 -0.73 -0.74
C LYS A 9 29.35 -0.49 -2.25
N LEU A 10 30.21 -1.23 -2.94
CA LEU A 10 30.36 -1.16 -4.39
C LEU A 10 29.05 -1.49 -5.11
N HIS A 11 28.37 -2.56 -4.69
CA HIS A 11 27.05 -2.92 -5.23
C HIS A 11 26.07 -1.75 -5.13
N MET A 12 26.01 -1.09 -3.98
CA MET A 12 25.09 0.02 -3.82
C MET A 12 25.45 1.23 -4.69
N GLN A 13 26.72 1.59 -4.77
CA GLN A 13 27.19 2.70 -5.61
C GLN A 13 26.85 2.50 -7.09
N LEU A 14 26.95 1.26 -7.58
CA LEU A 14 26.62 0.93 -8.97
C LEU A 14 25.11 0.87 -9.20
N ALA A 15 24.34 0.35 -8.25
CA ALA A 15 22.90 0.13 -8.41
C ALA A 15 22.04 1.37 -8.16
N GLU A 16 22.46 2.26 -7.26
CA GLU A 16 21.67 3.41 -6.80
C GLU A 16 21.09 4.29 -7.93
N PRO A 17 21.86 4.73 -8.94
CA PRO A 17 21.33 5.56 -10.02
C PRO A 17 20.20 4.86 -10.79
N TRP A 18 20.37 3.57 -11.07
CA TRP A 18 19.38 2.76 -11.79
C TRP A 18 18.12 2.53 -10.95
N LEU A 19 18.28 2.33 -9.64
CA LEU A 19 17.16 2.18 -8.72
C LEU A 19 16.31 3.46 -8.63
N LYS A 20 16.95 4.63 -8.64
CA LYS A 20 16.27 5.94 -8.68
C LYS A 20 15.43 6.11 -9.96
N ILE A 21 16.03 5.86 -11.13
CA ILE A 21 15.32 5.91 -12.42
C ILE A 21 14.14 4.95 -12.43
N ARG A 22 14.32 3.73 -11.89
CA ARG A 22 13.25 2.74 -11.85
C ARG A 22 12.04 3.20 -11.02
N LEU A 23 12.24 3.98 -9.96
CA LEU A 23 11.14 4.46 -9.10
C LEU A 23 10.19 5.42 -9.81
N GLU A 24 10.69 6.17 -10.80
CA GLU A 24 9.91 7.11 -11.61
C GLU A 24 8.88 6.40 -12.49
N VAL A 25 9.08 5.11 -12.79
CA VAL A 25 8.16 4.32 -13.61
C VAL A 25 6.81 4.18 -12.90
N ARG A 26 5.78 4.85 -13.44
CA ARG A 26 4.42 4.87 -12.88
C ARG A 26 3.78 3.48 -12.82
N SER A 27 4.00 2.64 -13.83
CA SER A 27 3.40 1.30 -13.95
C SER A 27 4.05 0.24 -13.07
N MET A 28 5.14 0.55 -12.38
CA MET A 28 5.84 -0.44 -11.56
C MET A 28 4.98 -0.93 -10.38
N PRO A 29 4.94 -2.25 -10.11
CA PRO A 29 4.23 -2.80 -8.97
C PRO A 29 4.66 -2.19 -7.62
N THR A 30 3.69 -1.90 -6.75
CA THR A 30 3.91 -1.27 -5.45
C THR A 30 4.90 -2.02 -4.57
N HIS A 31 4.81 -3.36 -4.52
CA HIS A 31 5.72 -4.17 -3.70
C HIS A 31 7.19 -4.06 -4.15
N VAL A 32 7.43 -3.85 -5.44
CA VAL A 32 8.78 -3.63 -5.98
C VAL A 32 9.27 -2.23 -5.59
N LYS A 33 8.42 -1.20 -5.73
CA LYS A 33 8.74 0.17 -5.27
C LYS A 33 9.13 0.20 -3.79
N LEU A 34 8.39 -0.51 -2.94
CA LEU A 34 8.69 -0.61 -1.50
C LEU A 34 10.07 -1.25 -1.24
N LYS A 35 10.40 -2.35 -1.92
CA LYS A 35 11.72 -2.98 -1.81
C LYS A 35 12.84 -2.04 -2.25
N ILE A 36 12.64 -1.31 -3.36
CA ILE A 36 13.64 -0.36 -3.87
C ILE A 36 13.82 0.82 -2.90
N LYS A 37 12.73 1.43 -2.42
CA LYS A 37 12.78 2.50 -1.40
C LYS A 37 13.54 2.04 -0.16
N LYS A 38 13.26 0.81 0.32
CA LYS A 38 13.98 0.20 1.46
C LYS A 38 15.47 0.03 1.20
N SER A 39 15.85 -0.47 0.02
CA SER A 39 17.27 -0.64 -0.35
C SER A 39 18.02 0.69 -0.48
N LEU A 40 17.33 1.77 -0.85
CA LEU A 40 17.88 3.13 -0.92
C LEU A 40 17.89 3.85 0.44
N GLY A 41 17.37 3.24 1.51
CA GLY A 41 17.26 3.89 2.81
C GLY A 41 16.26 5.05 2.85
N MET A 42 15.34 5.11 1.88
CA MET A 42 14.27 6.11 1.88
C MET A 42 13.25 5.69 2.96
N SER A 43 13.20 6.44 4.06
CA SER A 43 12.18 6.32 5.09
C SER A 43 10.82 6.27 4.42
N THR A 44 10.04 5.22 4.70
CA THR A 44 8.72 5.04 4.10
C THR A 44 7.71 5.90 4.86
N ASP A 45 7.93 7.22 4.89
CA ASP A 45 7.00 8.18 5.46
C ASP A 45 6.02 8.65 4.37
N GLU A 46 5.27 7.69 3.84
CA GLU A 46 4.11 7.94 2.99
C GLU A 46 3.03 6.91 3.33
N GLY A 47 2.25 7.23 4.36
CA GLY A 47 0.82 6.93 4.44
C GLY A 47 0.40 5.48 4.16
N GLN A 48 0.90 4.54 4.94
CA GLN A 48 0.16 3.31 5.20
C GLN A 48 -0.89 3.65 6.25
N GLY A 49 -2.12 3.89 5.80
CA GLY A 49 -3.29 3.96 6.67
C GLY A 49 -3.50 2.59 7.33
N GLU A 50 -2.78 2.36 8.41
CA GLU A 50 -2.97 1.32 9.41
C GLU A 50 -3.21 2.06 10.73
N GLY A 51 -4.42 1.90 11.26
CA GLY A 51 -4.93 2.73 12.34
C GLY A 51 -4.24 2.50 13.68
N GLN A 52 -4.17 3.58 14.45
CA GLN A 52 -4.08 3.56 15.91
C GLN A 52 -5.05 4.63 16.42
N ASN A 53 -6.11 4.17 17.10
CA ASN A 53 -6.94 4.99 17.99
C ASN A 53 -6.33 4.85 19.39
N GLU A 54 -5.96 5.93 20.06
CA GLU A 54 -6.04 6.07 21.52
C GLU A 54 -6.24 7.56 21.89
N GLY A 55 -7.32 7.86 22.63
CA GLY A 55 -7.28 8.84 23.74
C GLY A 55 -7.68 10.32 23.56
N GLN A 56 -8.99 10.59 23.53
CA GLN A 56 -9.69 11.60 24.39
C GLN A 56 -9.67 13.12 24.04
N PRO A 57 -10.55 13.96 24.67
CA PRO A 57 -11.84 14.37 24.13
C PRO A 57 -11.93 15.90 23.90
N SER A 58 -12.82 16.35 23.02
CA SER A 58 -13.43 17.69 23.17
C SER A 58 -14.73 17.77 22.38
N SER A 59 -15.82 17.86 23.13
CA SER A 59 -17.13 18.27 22.66
C SER A 59 -17.05 19.56 21.85
N SER A 60 -17.66 19.57 20.67
CA SER A 60 -18.37 20.73 20.15
C SER A 60 -19.29 20.28 19.03
N ASN A 61 -20.59 20.41 19.29
CA ASN A 61 -21.66 20.15 18.35
C ASN A 61 -21.52 21.06 17.14
N ASN A 62 -21.37 20.50 15.94
CA ASN A 62 -21.82 21.19 14.74
C ASN A 62 -22.24 20.20 13.65
N THR A 63 -23.50 20.33 13.26
CA THR A 63 -24.20 19.50 12.29
C THR A 63 -23.64 19.78 10.89
N GLN A 64 -22.68 18.98 10.43
CA GLN A 64 -22.30 18.92 9.02
C GLN A 64 -22.66 17.55 8.43
N PRO A 65 -23.15 17.48 7.18
CA PRO A 65 -23.33 16.21 6.50
C PRO A 65 -21.97 15.49 6.44
N LEU A 66 -21.94 14.22 6.88
CA LEU A 66 -20.74 13.37 6.80
C LEU A 66 -20.21 13.37 5.36
N GLU A 67 -19.13 14.11 5.10
CA GLU A 67 -18.32 13.92 3.92
C GLU A 67 -17.67 12.54 4.03
N VAL A 68 -18.29 11.55 3.39
CA VAL A 68 -17.75 10.19 3.31
C VAL A 68 -16.36 10.30 2.68
N PRO A 69 -15.27 9.91 3.37
CA PRO A 69 -13.94 9.96 2.78
C PRO A 69 -13.98 9.16 1.48
N ASN A 70 -13.71 9.82 0.36
CA ASN A 70 -13.89 9.24 -0.96
C ASN A 70 -12.80 8.18 -1.17
N LYS A 71 -13.01 6.98 -0.62
CA LYS A 71 -12.06 5.88 -0.67
C LYS A 71 -11.82 5.54 -2.14
N LYS A 72 -10.57 5.76 -2.60
CA LYS A 72 -10.15 5.44 -3.97
C LYS A 72 -10.49 3.97 -4.27
N ARG A 73 -11.11 3.72 -5.43
CA ARG A 73 -11.45 2.35 -5.86
C ARG A 73 -10.16 1.55 -6.06
N LYS A 74 -10.15 0.29 -5.62
CA LYS A 74 -9.04 -0.66 -5.81
C LYS A 74 -9.48 -1.80 -6.71
N ILE A 75 -8.53 -2.50 -7.33
CA ILE A 75 -8.82 -3.72 -8.10
C ILE A 75 -9.12 -4.85 -7.11
N CYS A 76 -10.13 -5.67 -7.40
CA CYS A 76 -10.45 -6.85 -6.61
C CYS A 76 -9.26 -7.82 -6.57
N GLY A 77 -8.84 -8.18 -5.35
CA GLY A 77 -7.71 -9.09 -5.12
C GLY A 77 -8.01 -10.57 -5.35
N LEU A 78 -9.28 -10.93 -5.58
CA LEU A 78 -9.71 -12.31 -5.85
C LEU A 78 -10.01 -12.58 -7.33
N CYS A 79 -10.31 -11.53 -8.12
CA CYS A 79 -10.46 -11.69 -9.55
C CYS A 79 -9.13 -12.06 -10.21
N SER A 80 -9.20 -12.85 -11.29
CA SER A 80 -8.10 -12.95 -12.24
C SER A 80 -7.62 -11.55 -12.64
N TYR A 81 -6.30 -11.36 -12.64
CA TYR A 81 -5.66 -10.09 -12.92
C TYR A 81 -6.14 -9.46 -14.24
N LYS A 82 -6.45 -10.28 -15.25
CA LYS A 82 -6.95 -9.83 -16.56
C LYS A 82 -8.29 -9.07 -16.46
N LYS A 83 -9.14 -9.41 -15.49
CA LYS A 83 -10.48 -8.79 -15.34
C LYS A 83 -10.42 -7.37 -14.76
N ARG A 84 -9.40 -7.06 -13.94
CA ARG A 84 -9.18 -5.75 -13.29
C ARG A 84 -10.45 -5.10 -12.69
N ARG A 85 -11.37 -5.88 -12.10
CA ARG A 85 -12.64 -5.36 -11.58
C ARG A 85 -12.39 -4.36 -10.46
N MET A 86 -12.90 -3.14 -10.63
CA MET A 86 -12.77 -2.06 -9.66
C MET A 86 -13.84 -2.16 -8.58
N THR A 87 -13.45 -1.99 -7.32
CA THR A 87 -14.35 -2.08 -6.17
C THR A 87 -14.03 -1.05 -5.10
N LYS A 88 -15.04 -0.70 -4.29
CA LYS A 88 -14.90 0.10 -3.07
C LYS A 88 -14.98 -0.77 -1.81
N SER A 89 -15.55 -1.98 -1.90
CA SER A 89 -15.71 -2.88 -0.76
C SER A 89 -14.39 -3.57 -0.39
N LEU A 90 -14.17 -3.67 0.91
CA LEU A 90 -13.03 -4.32 1.53
C LEU A 90 -13.55 -5.45 2.42
N CYS A 91 -12.82 -6.55 2.50
CA CYS A 91 -13.12 -7.59 3.47
C CYS A 91 -12.94 -7.05 4.90
N SER A 92 -13.95 -7.20 5.74
CA SER A 92 -13.94 -6.72 7.14
C SER A 92 -12.86 -7.38 8.01
N LYS A 93 -12.37 -8.58 7.64
CA LYS A 93 -11.35 -9.32 8.39
C LYS A 93 -9.92 -9.05 7.93
N CYS A 94 -9.68 -8.93 6.63
CA CYS A 94 -8.31 -8.84 6.07
C CYS A 94 -8.08 -7.61 5.20
N ASN A 95 -9.03 -6.68 5.12
CA ASN A 95 -8.98 -5.43 4.35
C ASN A 95 -8.65 -5.59 2.85
N THR A 96 -8.77 -6.81 2.30
CA THR A 96 -8.58 -7.06 0.87
C THR A 96 -9.75 -6.51 0.08
N ALA A 97 -9.47 -5.82 -1.03
CA ALA A 97 -10.51 -5.30 -1.92
C ALA A 97 -11.24 -6.46 -2.64
N ILE A 98 -12.57 -6.52 -2.52
CA ILE A 98 -13.43 -7.59 -3.04
C ILE A 98 -14.55 -7.03 -3.90
N CYS A 99 -14.84 -7.64 -5.05
CA CYS A 99 -15.99 -7.26 -5.87
C CYS A 99 -17.24 -8.03 -5.43
N GLY A 100 -18.44 -7.63 -5.86
CA GLY A 100 -19.69 -8.25 -5.45
C GLY A 100 -19.77 -9.77 -5.69
N GLU A 101 -19.13 -10.29 -6.75
CA GLU A 101 -19.05 -11.74 -6.99
C GLU A 101 -18.20 -12.49 -5.95
N HIS A 102 -17.27 -11.82 -5.28
CA HIS A 102 -16.32 -12.43 -4.35
C HIS A 102 -16.70 -12.18 -2.87
N LYS A 103 -18.01 -12.04 -2.62
CA LYS A 103 -18.68 -11.64 -1.37
C LYS A 103 -18.37 -10.20 -0.93
N VAL A 104 -19.36 -9.55 -0.33
CA VAL A 104 -19.35 -8.09 -0.07
C VAL A 104 -18.69 -7.74 1.27
N ASP A 105 -18.91 -8.54 2.31
CA ASP A 105 -18.40 -8.28 3.67
C ASP A 105 -17.14 -9.10 4.00
N PHE A 106 -17.10 -10.37 3.59
CA PHE A 106 -15.97 -11.28 3.86
C PHE A 106 -15.48 -11.91 2.57
N CYS A 107 -14.16 -11.86 2.32
CA CYS A 107 -13.57 -12.54 1.18
C CYS A 107 -13.63 -14.07 1.34
N LEU A 108 -13.51 -14.81 0.22
CA LEU A 108 -13.49 -16.28 0.22
C LEU A 108 -12.41 -16.93 1.10
N ARG A 109 -11.34 -16.20 1.44
CA ARG A 109 -10.26 -16.70 2.32
C ARG A 109 -10.53 -16.49 3.80
N CYS A 110 -11.52 -15.65 4.13
CA CYS A 110 -11.85 -15.25 5.50
C CYS A 110 -13.20 -15.79 5.98
N ALA A 111 -14.01 -16.30 5.03
CA ALA A 111 -15.23 -17.04 5.29
C ALA A 111 -14.93 -18.44 5.83
#